data_AF-A0A1J5BH58-F1
#
_entry.id   AF-A0A1J5BH58-F1
#
_cell.length_a   1.000
_cell.length_b   1.000
_cell.length_c   1.000
_cell.angle_alpha   90.00
_cell.angle_beta   90.00
_cell.angle_gamma   90.00
#
_symmetry.space_group_name_H-M   'P 1'
#
loop_
_entity.id
_entity.type
_entity.pdbx_description
1 polymer ?
#
loop_
_entity_poly.entity_id
_entity_poly.type
_entity_poly.pdbx_seq_one_letter_code
_entity_poly.pdbx_strand_id
1 'polypeptide(L)' 'MGKNWIHLRDGSGSTANNTNDILVTTNNQAKLGDILTVKGVVHTDKNFGSGYSYKVLIEEATLQQ' A
#
# COMPACT_ATOMS: atom_id res chain seq x y z
N MET A 1 14.18 5.67 0.70
CA MET A 1 14.07 6.42 -0.58
C MET A 1 14.49 5.48 -1.70
N GLY A 2 13.84 5.51 -2.87
CA GLY A 2 14.13 4.58 -3.97
C GLY A 2 13.16 3.40 -4.14
N LYS A 3 11.99 3.45 -3.48
CA LYS A 3 10.88 2.52 -3.71
C LYS A 3 9.68 3.26 -4.30
N ASN A 4 8.83 2.54 -5.01
CA ASN A 4 7.51 3.01 -5.41
C ASN A 4 6.53 2.87 -4.23
N TRP A 5 5.63 3.84 -4.13
CA TRP A 5 4.58 3.90 -3.11
C TRP A 5 3.25 3.86 -3.83
N ILE A 6 2.50 2.79 -3.61
CA ILE A 6 1.27 2.50 -4.32
C ILE A 6 0.11 2.54 -3.34
N HIS A 7 -0.95 3.21 -3.75
CA HIS A 7 -2.26 3.16 -3.11
C HIS A 7 -3.04 1.98 -3.72
N LEU A 8 -3.20 0.90 -2.96
CA LEU A 8 -3.99 -0.27 -3.36
C LEU A 8 -5.39 -0.16 -2.74
N ARG A 9 -6.41 -0.15 -3.60
CA ARG A 9 -7.81 -0.21 -3.15
C ARG A 9 -8.32 -1.64 -3.23
N ASP A 10 -8.55 -2.24 -2.06
CA ASP A 10 -8.89 -3.67 -1.94
C ASP A 10 -10.40 -3.95 -1.88
N GLY A 11 -11.23 -2.90 -1.83
CA GLY A 11 -12.68 -3.01 -1.74
C GLY A 11 -13.23 -3.24 -0.34
N SER A 12 -12.37 -3.32 0.69
CA SER A 12 -12.78 -3.30 2.09
C SER A 12 -13.20 -1.87 2.50
N GLY A 13 -13.72 -1.67 3.72
CA GLY A 13 -13.91 -0.33 4.27
C GLY A 13 -14.81 0.63 3.46
N SER A 14 -14.48 1.92 3.45
CA SER A 14 -15.23 2.97 2.77
C SER A 14 -14.30 3.99 2.11
N THR A 15 -14.58 4.31 0.85
CA THR A 15 -13.89 5.38 0.10
C THR A 15 -14.07 6.74 0.77
N ALA A 16 -15.25 7.04 1.32
CA ALA A 16 -15.53 8.34 1.95
C ALA A 16 -14.67 8.56 3.21
N ASN A 17 -14.30 7.47 3.89
CA ASN A 17 -13.47 7.49 5.10
C ASN A 17 -12.01 7.11 4.84
N ASN A 18 -11.64 6.88 3.57
CA ASN A 18 -10.32 6.41 3.15
C ASN A 18 -9.83 5.15 3.91
N THR A 19 -10.76 4.25 4.27
CA THR A 19 -10.44 3.00 4.98
C THR A 19 -10.32 1.79 4.05
N ASN A 20 -10.41 2.03 2.75
CA ASN A 20 -10.26 1.04 1.69
C ASN A 20 -8.95 1.19 0.92
N ASP A 21 -8.00 1.94 1.49
CA ASP A 21 -6.74 2.30 0.85
C ASP A 21 -5.58 1.75 1.70
N ILE A 22 -4.81 0.85 1.10
CA ILE A 22 -3.64 0.23 1.72
C ILE A 22 -2.41 0.75 1.00
N LEU A 23 -1.47 1.28 1.78
CA LEU A 23 -0.20 1.71 1.26
C LEU A 23 0.72 0.51 1.05
N VAL A 24 1.38 0.46 -0.11
CA VAL A 24 2.29 -0.61 -0.50
C VAL A 24 3.62 -0.01 -0.94
N THR A 25 4.74 -0.52 -0.41
CA THR A 25 6.08 -0.20 -0.92
C THR A 25 6.65 -1.35 -1.73
N THR A 26 7.19 -1.05 -2.90
CA THR A 26 7.70 -2.06 -3.85
C THR A 26 8.80 -1.48 -4.73
N ASN A 27 9.58 -2.35 -5.37
CA ASN A 27 10.49 -1.99 -6.47
C ASN A 27 9.86 -2.21 -7.86
N ASN A 28 8.69 -2.85 -7.94
CA ASN A 28 7.96 -3.04 -9.20
C ASN A 28 7.23 -1.75 -9.61
N GLN A 29 6.94 -1.60 -10.89
CA GLN A 29 6.08 -0.55 -11.41
C GLN A 29 4.64 -1.05 -11.53
N ALA A 30 3.68 -0.16 -11.26
CA ALA A 30 2.27 -0.36 -11.53
C ALA A 30 1.74 0.87 -12.27
N LYS A 31 0.72 0.67 -13.12
CA LYS A 31 -0.01 1.76 -13.76
C LYS A 31 -1.30 2.02 -12.98
N LEU A 32 -1.77 3.28 -13.03
CA LEU A 32 -3.07 3.62 -12.46
C LEU A 32 -4.16 2.80 -13.17
N GLY A 33 -5.02 2.16 -12.37
CA GLY A 33 -6.10 1.32 -12.86
C GLY A 33 -5.75 -0.16 -13.02
N ASP A 34 -4.49 -0.57 -12.80
CA ASP A 34 -4.14 -1.99 -12.79
C ASP A 34 -4.87 -2.70 -11.63
N ILE A 35 -5.41 -3.88 -11.93
CA ILE A 35 -5.86 -4.85 -10.92
C ILE A 35 -4.70 -5.81 -10.69
N LEU A 36 -4.21 -5.90 -9.46
CA LEU A 36 -2.99 -6.62 -9.13
C LEU A 36 -3.18 -7.45 -7.85
N THR A 37 -2.50 -8.59 -7.81
CA THR A 37 -2.21 -9.31 -6.57
C THR A 37 -0.90 -8.79 -5.97
N VAL A 38 -0.95 -8.42 -4.69
CA VAL A 38 0.20 -7.88 -3.95
C VAL A 38 0.60 -8.87 -2.87
N LYS A 39 1.89 -9.19 -2.79
CA LYS A 39 2.46 -10.02 -1.73
C LYS A 39 3.66 -9.32 -1.11
N GLY A 40 3.68 -9.17 0.21
CA GLY A 40 4.77 -8.52 0.94
C GLY A 40 4.64 -8.74 2.44
N VAL A 41 5.40 -7.98 3.22
CA VAL A 41 5.37 -8.01 4.68
C VAL A 41 4.32 -7.03 5.18
N VAL A 42 3.35 -7.51 5.96
CA VAL A 42 2.33 -6.64 6.56
C VAL A 42 2.86 -6.05 7.86
N HIS A 43 2.80 -4.73 7.97
CA HIS A 43 3.03 -3.98 9.20
C HIS A 43 1.75 -3.30 9.64
N THR A 44 1.47 -3.35 10.94
CA THR A 44 0.40 -2.58 11.58
C THR A 44 1.00 -1.48 12.44
N ASP A 45 0.29 -0.34 12.52
CA ASP A 45 0.64 0.82 13.35
C ASP A 45 2.08 1.33 13.13
N LYS A 46 2.54 1.30 11.88
CA LYS A 46 3.89 1.73 11.49
C LYS A 46 3.97 3.25 11.51
N ASN A 47 4.92 3.80 12.27
CA ASN A 47 5.19 5.23 12.34
C ASN A 47 6.63 5.51 11.89
N PHE A 48 6.80 6.36 10.88
CA PHE A 48 8.10 6.82 10.37
C PHE A 48 8.49 8.21 10.90
N GLY A 49 7.69 8.81 11.77
CA GLY A 49 7.83 10.18 12.24
C GLY A 49 7.30 11.21 11.24
N SER A 50 7.37 12.49 11.60
CA SER A 50 7.02 13.63 10.71
C SER A 50 5.60 13.56 10.10
N GLY A 51 4.65 12.93 10.79
CA GLY A 51 3.27 12.76 10.32
C GLY A 51 3.02 11.55 9.42
N TYR A 52 4.04 10.76 9.10
CA TYR A 52 3.91 9.53 8.32
C TYR A 52 3.60 8.35 9.25
N SER A 53 2.31 8.13 9.51
CA SER A 53 1.82 6.99 10.31
C SER A 53 0.77 6.22 9.54
N TYR A 54 0.94 4.90 9.47
CA TYR A 54 0.10 4.00 8.69
C TYR A 54 -0.45 2.89 9.57
N LYS A 55 -1.78 2.77 9.61
CA LYS A 55 -2.46 1.69 10.34
C LYS A 55 -2.13 0.32 9.77
N VAL A 56 -2.04 0.25 8.43
CA VAL A 56 -1.61 -0.93 7.68
C VAL A 56 -0.68 -0.47 6.57
N LEU A 57 0.44 -1.18 6.40
CA LEU A 57 1.43 -0.96 5.35
C LEU A 57 1.93 -2.33 4.86
N ILE A 58 2.04 -2.51 3.55
CA ILE A 58 2.70 -3.68 2.97
C ILE A 58 4.08 -3.26 2.47
N GLU A 59 5.15 -3.78 3.08
CA GLU A 59 6.53 -3.50 2.68
C GLU A 59 7.16 -4.64 1.86
N GLU A 60 8.16 -4.29 1.06
CA GLU A 60 8.91 -5.20 0.19
C GLU A 60 8.01 -6.03 -0.74
N ALA A 61 6.96 -5.40 -1.25
CA ALA A 61 5.95 -6.11 -2.00
C ALA A 61 6.43 -6.48 -3.41
N THR A 62 6.02 -7.65 -3.87
CA THR A 62 6.03 -8.07 -5.28
C THR A 62 4.63 -7.95 -5.86
N LEU A 63 4.53 -7.55 -7.13
CA LEU A 63 3.25 -7.40 -7.85
C LEU A 63 3.07 -8.49 -8.89
N GLN A 64 1.85 -9.01 -8.99
CA GLN A 64 1.40 -9.93 -10.03
C GLN A 64 0.09 -9.44 -10.63
N GLN A 65 -0.09 -9.59 -11.93
CA GLN A 65 -1.34 -9.26 -12.64
C GLN A 65 -2.28 -10.46 -12.66
#